data_AF-A0A0L0EN14-F1
#
_entry.id   AF-A0A0L0EN14-F1
#
_cell.length_a   1.000
_cell.length_b   1.000
_cell.length_c   1.000
_cell.angle_alpha   90.00
_cell.angle_beta   90.00
_cell.angle_gamma   90.00
#
_symmetry.space_group_name_H-M   'P 1'
#
loop_
_entity.id
_entity.type
_entity.pdbx_description
1 polymer ?
#
loop_
_entity_poly.entity_id
_entity_poly.type
_entity_poly.pdbx_seq_one_letter_code
_entity_poly.pdbx_strand_id
1 'polypeptide(L)'
;IQTDSELVDAGPHFFMGKAIVKFDLKPYQSVSAFDYSWLGQTTLTFKSQSESARYYFMMMPSVTGAWEYVYAKDAPNNIQGKFTVVDGKLHLEGELETQVLEIQQSTRDSLNVCRYAEGSSCAAGDTMILEFHNGTDLLE
;
A
#
# COMPACT_ATOMS: atom_id res chain seq x y z
N ILE A 1 54.70 -34.63 -5.76
CA ILE A 1 54.06 -34.50 -4.44
C ILE A 1 53.68 -33.05 -4.29
N GLN A 2 52.38 -32.81 -4.11
CA GLN A 2 51.70 -31.54 -3.86
C GLN A 2 52.02 -31.05 -2.43
N THR A 3 52.01 -29.73 -2.22
CA THR A 3 51.50 -28.94 -1.07
C THR A 3 52.03 -27.51 -1.23
N ASP A 4 51.19 -26.56 -1.61
CA ASP A 4 50.37 -25.68 -0.73
C ASP A 4 51.21 -24.63 0.01
N SER A 5 51.01 -23.34 -0.34
CA SER A 5 50.21 -22.41 0.47
C SER A 5 50.58 -20.96 0.12
N GLU A 6 49.56 -20.19 -0.25
CA GLU A 6 49.58 -18.74 -0.45
C GLU A 6 49.92 -17.97 0.84
N LEU A 7 50.30 -16.70 0.68
CA LEU A 7 50.28 -15.52 1.59
C LEU A 7 51.55 -14.68 1.28
N VAL A 8 51.53 -13.40 0.91
CA VAL A 8 50.68 -12.27 1.35
C VAL A 8 50.76 -11.17 0.28
N ASP A 9 49.73 -10.34 0.11
CA ASP A 9 49.98 -8.93 -0.17
C ASP A 9 49.08 -8.07 0.72
N ALA A 10 49.71 -7.35 1.66
CA ALA A 10 49.03 -6.50 2.63
C ALA A 10 49.01 -5.05 2.09
N GLY A 11 48.01 -4.74 1.28
CA GLY A 11 47.62 -3.37 0.90
C GLY A 11 46.31 -2.95 1.61
N PRO A 12 46.09 -1.66 1.89
CA PRO A 12 45.25 -1.22 2.99
C PRO A 12 43.75 -1.52 2.77
N HIS A 13 43.14 -2.03 3.85
CA HIS A 13 41.71 -2.21 4.01
C HIS A 13 40.94 -0.90 3.84
N PHE A 14 40.06 -0.84 2.85
CA PHE A 14 38.90 0.04 2.88
C PHE A 14 37.66 -0.80 3.19
N PHE A 15 37.24 -0.79 4.45
CA PHE A 15 35.90 -1.21 4.85
C PHE A 15 34.91 -0.17 4.31
N MET A 16 34.46 -0.33 3.06
CA MET A 16 33.14 0.16 2.69
C MET A 16 32.18 -1.00 2.94
N GLY A 17 31.59 -1.00 4.14
CA GLY A 17 30.45 -1.83 4.47
C GLY A 17 29.33 -1.56 3.47
N LYS A 18 29.35 -2.30 2.35
CA LYS A 18 28.14 -2.56 1.59
C LYS A 18 27.31 -3.42 2.52
N ALA A 19 26.46 -2.77 3.31
CA ALA A 19 25.23 -3.39 3.74
C ALA A 19 24.48 -3.74 2.44
N ILE A 20 24.80 -4.89 1.86
CA ILE A 20 23.89 -5.56 0.95
C ILE A 20 22.75 -5.94 1.86
N VAL A 21 21.77 -5.04 1.97
CA VAL A 21 20.47 -5.39 2.53
C VAL A 21 19.97 -6.48 1.60
N LYS A 22 20.20 -7.74 2.00
CA LYS A 22 19.57 -8.89 1.40
C LYS A 22 18.09 -8.72 1.74
N PHE A 23 17.37 -8.04 0.86
CA PHE A 23 15.94 -8.18 0.82
C PHE A 23 15.71 -9.63 0.41
N ASP A 24 15.43 -10.48 1.39
CA ASP A 24 14.74 -11.75 1.13
C ASP A 24 13.38 -11.34 0.56
N LEU A 25 13.31 -11.19 -0.75
CA LEU A 25 12.06 -11.08 -1.49
C LEU A 25 11.38 -12.43 -1.37
N LYS A 26 10.61 -12.60 -0.29
CA LYS A 26 9.65 -13.69 -0.14
C LYS A 26 8.74 -13.61 -1.38
N PRO A 27 8.71 -14.61 -2.27
CA PRO A 27 8.08 -14.45 -3.59
C PRO A 27 6.55 -14.30 -3.58
N TYR A 28 5.90 -14.23 -2.42
CA TYR A 28 4.44 -14.23 -2.27
C TYR A 28 3.98 -13.47 -1.01
N GLN A 29 4.51 -12.28 -0.71
CA GLN A 29 3.89 -11.42 0.30
C GLN A 29 2.67 -10.71 -0.30
N SER A 30 1.59 -11.48 -0.39
CA SER A 30 0.24 -10.96 -0.59
C SER A 30 -0.06 -9.98 0.55
N VAL A 31 -0.43 -8.74 0.24
CA VAL A 31 -0.77 -7.73 1.26
C VAL A 31 -1.86 -8.31 2.17
N SER A 32 -1.55 -8.49 3.45
CA SER A 32 -2.49 -9.06 4.44
C SER A 32 -3.19 -7.99 5.27
N ALA A 33 -2.76 -6.73 5.15
CA ALA A 33 -3.28 -5.58 5.88
C ALA A 33 -3.03 -4.29 5.10
N PHE A 34 -3.92 -3.32 5.25
CA PHE A 34 -3.67 -1.95 4.81
C PHE A 34 -2.56 -1.31 5.63
N ASP A 35 -1.76 -0.47 4.98
CA ASP A 35 -0.65 0.26 5.61
C ASP A 35 -0.38 1.56 4.84
N TYR A 36 -0.05 2.63 5.57
CA TYR A 36 0.22 3.94 4.99
C TYR A 36 1.42 3.92 4.01
N SER A 37 2.40 3.04 4.22
CA SER A 37 3.63 2.97 3.43
C SER A 37 3.37 2.67 1.96
N TRP A 38 2.39 1.83 1.65
CA TRP A 38 2.06 1.45 0.28
C TRP A 38 0.85 2.20 -0.27
N LEU A 39 -0.13 2.57 0.58
CA LEU A 39 -1.31 3.32 0.14
C LEU A 39 -0.92 4.65 -0.52
N GLY A 40 0.03 5.38 0.06
CA GLY A 40 0.51 6.66 -0.50
C GLY A 40 1.34 6.53 -1.78
N GLN A 41 1.72 5.32 -2.19
CA GLN A 41 2.58 5.06 -3.35
C GLN A 41 1.81 4.45 -4.54
N THR A 42 0.57 4.01 -4.33
CA THR A 42 -0.24 3.35 -5.35
C THR A 42 -1.54 4.09 -5.58
N THR A 43 -1.98 4.11 -6.83
CA THR A 43 -3.39 4.39 -7.14
C THR A 43 -4.14 3.06 -7.12
N LEU A 44 -5.34 3.05 -6.55
CA LEU A 44 -6.20 1.87 -6.51
C LEU A 44 -7.46 2.13 -7.33
N THR A 45 -7.87 1.18 -8.15
CA THR A 45 -9.21 1.22 -8.77
C THR A 45 -10.16 0.39 -7.94
N PHE A 46 -11.16 1.03 -7.36
CA PHE A 46 -12.21 0.42 -6.57
C PHE A 46 -13.30 -0.07 -7.53
N LYS A 47 -13.46 -1.39 -7.62
CA LYS A 47 -14.48 -2.05 -8.46
C LYS A 47 -15.53 -2.74 -7.61
N SER A 48 -16.78 -2.33 -7.76
CA SER A 48 -17.96 -3.01 -7.25
C SER A 48 -18.91 -3.36 -8.41
N GLN A 49 -20.05 -3.97 -8.13
CA GLN A 49 -21.02 -4.35 -9.18
C GLN A 49 -21.55 -3.16 -10.00
N SER A 50 -21.56 -1.95 -9.42
CA SER A 50 -22.14 -0.75 -10.04
C SER A 50 -21.15 0.39 -10.23
N GLU A 51 -19.90 0.22 -9.81
CA GLU A 51 -18.95 1.32 -9.71
C GLU A 51 -17.53 0.87 -10.03
N SER A 52 -16.80 1.68 -10.81
CA SER A 52 -15.37 1.55 -11.03
C SER A 52 -14.75 2.93 -10.96
N ALA A 53 -14.06 3.25 -9.87
CA ALA A 53 -13.53 4.58 -9.61
C ALA A 53 -12.07 4.51 -9.14
N ARG A 54 -11.26 5.51 -9.51
CA ARG A 54 -9.86 5.58 -9.08
C ARG A 54 -9.75 6.31 -7.76
N TYR A 55 -8.96 5.77 -6.85
CA TYR A 55 -8.71 6.33 -5.53
C TYR A 55 -7.23 6.66 -5.37
N TYR A 56 -6.98 7.87 -4.90
CA TYR A 56 -5.65 8.40 -4.63
C TYR A 56 -5.53 8.66 -3.14
N PHE A 57 -4.46 8.18 -2.52
CA PHE A 57 -4.19 8.37 -1.09
C PHE A 57 -2.96 9.26 -0.95
N MET A 58 -3.08 10.34 -0.19
CA MET A 58 -2.04 11.36 -0.10
C MET A 58 -1.95 11.91 1.31
N MET A 59 -0.82 12.53 1.62
CA MET A 59 -0.63 13.31 2.83
C MET A 59 -0.58 14.79 2.45
N MET A 60 -1.47 15.61 3.00
CA MET A 60 -1.57 17.05 2.73
C MET A 60 -1.40 17.87 4.01
N PRO A 61 -0.80 19.07 3.94
CA PRO A 61 -0.78 19.96 5.09
C PRO A 61 -2.18 20.51 5.37
N SER A 62 -2.57 20.51 6.63
CA SER A 62 -3.84 21.07 7.10
C SER A 62 -3.73 22.58 7.34
N VAL A 63 -4.89 23.22 7.52
CA VAL A 63 -4.98 24.64 7.89
C VAL A 63 -4.34 24.96 9.25
N THR A 64 -4.13 23.96 10.10
CA THR A 64 -3.47 24.10 11.41
C THR A 64 -1.96 23.86 11.36
N GLY A 65 -1.43 23.52 10.18
CA GLY A 65 -0.02 23.17 9.98
C GLY A 65 0.34 21.72 10.35
N ALA A 66 -0.66 20.90 10.72
CA ALA A 66 -0.48 19.45 10.88
C ALA A 66 -0.52 18.76 9.50
N TRP A 67 -0.05 17.51 9.41
CA TRP A 67 -0.22 16.68 8.22
C TRP A 67 -1.45 15.80 8.37
N GLU A 68 -2.27 15.74 7.32
CA GLU A 68 -3.49 14.93 7.27
C GLU A 68 -3.42 13.92 6.11
N TYR A 69 -3.88 12.70 6.39
CA TYR A 69 -4.04 11.65 5.39
C TYR A 69 -5.41 11.78 4.73
N VAL A 70 -5.41 12.02 3.43
CA VAL A 70 -6.60 12.33 2.63
C VAL A 70 -6.72 11.35 1.47
N TYR A 71 -7.96 11.08 1.06
CA TYR A 71 -8.22 10.33 -0.15
C TYR A 71 -9.05 11.15 -1.14
N ALA A 72 -8.75 10.95 -2.42
CA ALA A 72 -9.41 11.61 -3.54
C ALA A 72 -9.99 10.57 -4.49
N LYS A 73 -11.08 10.91 -5.18
CA LYS A 73 -11.78 10.02 -6.10
C LYS A 73 -11.77 10.57 -7.53
N ASP A 74 -11.44 9.71 -8.48
CA ASP A 74 -11.29 9.91 -9.93
C ASP A 74 -10.19 10.90 -10.35
N ALA A 75 -10.00 11.99 -9.60
CA ALA A 75 -8.92 12.94 -9.77
C ALA A 75 -8.23 13.26 -8.43
N PRO A 76 -6.89 13.47 -8.40
CA PRO A 76 -6.15 13.75 -7.16
C PRO A 76 -6.60 15.02 -6.41
N ASN A 77 -7.19 15.99 -7.11
CA ASN A 77 -7.69 17.23 -6.50
C ASN A 77 -9.14 17.11 -5.98
N ASN A 78 -9.85 16.03 -6.30
CA ASN A 78 -11.22 15.81 -5.87
C ASN A 78 -11.25 15.07 -4.51
N ILE A 79 -10.78 15.77 -3.48
CA ILE A 79 -10.69 15.23 -2.12
C ILE A 79 -12.09 14.88 -1.60
N GLN A 80 -12.25 13.63 -1.16
CA GLN A 80 -13.52 13.12 -0.63
C GLN A 80 -13.54 13.09 0.90
N GLY A 81 -12.37 12.98 1.52
CA GLY A 81 -12.27 12.90 2.97
C GLY A 81 -10.89 12.47 3.45
N LYS A 82 -10.86 11.95 4.68
CA LYS A 82 -9.66 11.48 5.35
C LYS A 82 -9.60 9.96 5.34
N PHE A 83 -8.40 9.41 5.44
CA PHE A 83 -8.27 7.97 5.65
C PHE A 83 -7.36 7.67 6.83
N THR A 84 -7.69 6.59 7.52
CA THR A 84 -6.87 6.04 8.60
C THR A 84 -6.74 4.54 8.45
N VAL A 85 -5.67 3.99 9.03
CA VAL A 85 -5.45 2.54 9.11
C VAL A 85 -5.49 2.11 10.57
N VAL A 86 -6.45 1.25 10.91
CA VAL A 86 -6.66 0.73 12.27
C VAL A 86 -6.73 -0.79 12.19
N ASP A 87 -5.90 -1.49 12.96
CA ASP A 87 -5.82 -2.96 12.97
C ASP A 87 -5.68 -3.60 11.57
N GLY A 88 -4.97 -2.92 10.66
CA GLY A 88 -4.76 -3.37 9.29
C GLY A 88 -5.98 -3.19 8.36
N LYS A 89 -7.03 -2.51 8.81
CA LYS A 89 -8.21 -2.14 8.03
C LYS A 89 -8.11 -0.69 7.59
N LEU A 90 -8.63 -0.40 6.40
CA LEU A 90 -8.66 0.96 5.86
C LEU A 90 -10.00 1.62 6.22
N HIS A 91 -9.93 2.72 6.94
CA HIS A 91 -11.07 3.54 7.29
C HIS A 91 -11.07 4.76 6.36
N LEU A 92 -12.17 4.97 5.65
CA LEU A 92 -12.42 6.13 4.80
C LEU A 92 -13.46 7.00 5.48
N GLU A 93 -13.01 8.10 6.07
CA GLU A 93 -13.83 9.09 6.76
C GLU A 93 -14.33 10.10 5.73
N GLY A 94 -15.58 9.92 5.27
CA GLY A 94 -16.29 10.87 4.42
C GLY A 94 -17.12 11.88 5.21
N GLU A 95 -17.83 12.75 4.50
CA GLU A 95 -18.70 13.77 5.13
C GLU A 95 -19.91 13.15 5.86
N LEU A 96 -20.46 12.05 5.33
CA LEU A 96 -21.69 11.43 5.82
C LEU A 96 -21.44 10.20 6.70
N GLU A 97 -20.44 9.40 6.38
CA GLU A 97 -20.17 8.12 7.05
C GLU A 97 -18.68 7.74 6.95
N THR A 98 -18.26 6.92 7.91
CA THR A 98 -16.97 6.21 7.87
C THR A 98 -17.19 4.82 7.27
N GLN A 99 -16.50 4.53 6.18
CA GLN A 99 -16.49 3.20 5.56
C GLN A 99 -15.21 2.46 5.97
N VAL A 100 -15.35 1.19 6.32
CA VAL A 100 -14.23 0.31 6.71
C VAL A 100 -14.04 -0.75 5.63
N LEU A 101 -12.79 -0.93 5.21
CA LEU A 101 -12.38 -1.94 4.25
C LEU A 101 -11.46 -2.96 4.90
N GLU A 102 -11.82 -4.23 4.77
CA GLU A 102 -11.08 -5.37 5.30
C GLU A 102 -10.63 -6.28 4.15
N ILE A 103 -9.34 -6.59 4.09
CA ILE A 103 -8.80 -7.50 3.08
C ILE A 103 -9.24 -8.93 3.39
N GLN A 104 -9.97 -9.55 2.47
CA GLN A 104 -10.39 -10.96 2.56
C GLN A 104 -9.40 -11.87 1.83
N GLN A 105 -8.91 -11.42 0.68
CA GLN A 105 -7.96 -12.16 -0.13
C GLN A 105 -7.09 -11.19 -0.93
N SER A 106 -5.83 -11.52 -1.12
CA SER A 106 -4.92 -10.76 -1.97
C SER A 106 -4.37 -11.63 -3.09
N THR A 107 -4.32 -11.05 -4.29
CA THR A 107 -3.64 -11.58 -5.47
C THR A 107 -2.46 -10.66 -5.81
N ARG A 108 -1.77 -10.93 -6.91
CA ARG A 108 -0.67 -10.08 -7.38
C ARG A 108 -1.14 -8.68 -7.79
N ASP A 109 -2.30 -8.60 -8.42
CA ASP A 109 -2.75 -7.40 -9.12
C ASP A 109 -4.03 -6.82 -8.50
N SER A 110 -4.61 -7.50 -7.51
CA SER A 110 -5.81 -7.04 -6.82
C SER A 110 -5.95 -7.52 -5.39
N LEU A 111 -6.75 -6.77 -4.62
CA LEU A 111 -7.25 -7.15 -3.30
C LEU A 111 -8.76 -7.39 -3.41
N ASN A 112 -9.22 -8.54 -2.95
CA ASN A 112 -10.62 -8.75 -2.66
C ASN A 112 -10.86 -8.27 -1.23
N VAL A 113 -11.70 -7.25 -1.08
CA VAL A 113 -11.95 -6.59 0.19
C VAL A 113 -13.44 -6.53 0.47
N CYS A 114 -13.76 -6.48 1.75
CA CYS A 114 -15.10 -6.30 2.23
C CYS A 114 -15.26 -4.88 2.74
N ARG A 115 -16.28 -4.17 2.25
CA ARG A 115 -16.61 -2.80 2.65
C ARG A 115 -17.87 -2.80 3.50
N TYR A 116 -17.84 -2.08 4.60
CA TYR A 116 -18.98 -1.94 5.50
C TYR A 116 -18.89 -0.63 6.30
N ALA A 117 -20.01 -0.15 6.84
CA ALA A 117 -20.02 1.03 7.70
C ALA A 117 -19.30 0.75 9.03
N GLU A 118 -18.66 1.77 9.60
CA GLU A 118 -18.04 1.67 10.92
C GLU A 118 -19.01 1.17 12.00
N GLY A 119 -18.53 0.27 12.87
CA GLY A 119 -19.36 -0.41 13.87
C GLY A 119 -20.12 -1.64 13.34
N SER A 120 -20.07 -1.91 12.03
CA SER A 120 -20.60 -3.12 11.41
C SER A 120 -19.50 -4.18 11.19
N SER A 121 -19.78 -5.19 10.37
CA SER A 121 -18.85 -6.24 9.98
C SER A 121 -19.04 -6.65 8.53
N CYS A 122 -18.08 -7.41 8.00
CA CYS A 122 -18.14 -7.91 6.64
C CYS A 122 -19.40 -8.73 6.32
N ALA A 123 -20.01 -9.39 7.31
CA ALA A 123 -21.25 -10.15 7.10
C ALA A 123 -22.44 -9.30 6.63
N ALA A 124 -22.43 -8.00 6.93
CA ALA A 124 -23.44 -7.03 6.50
C ALA A 124 -22.92 -6.06 5.42
N GLY A 125 -21.68 -6.25 4.98
CA GLY A 125 -21.01 -5.43 4.00
C GLY A 125 -21.19 -5.91 2.56
N ASP A 126 -20.54 -5.20 1.65
CA ASP A 126 -20.41 -5.57 0.25
C ASP A 126 -18.97 -5.95 -0.10
N THR A 127 -18.83 -6.90 -1.03
CA THR A 127 -17.53 -7.32 -1.53
C THR A 127 -17.12 -6.47 -2.73
N MET A 128 -15.86 -6.06 -2.74
CA MET A 128 -15.30 -5.24 -3.81
C MET A 128 -13.87 -5.66 -4.13
N ILE A 129 -13.42 -5.30 -5.33
CA ILE A 129 -12.07 -5.59 -5.81
C ILE A 129 -11.32 -4.27 -5.89
N LEU A 130 -10.18 -4.18 -5.22
CA LEU A 130 -9.23 -3.08 -5.37
C LEU A 130 -8.12 -3.54 -6.32
N GLU A 131 -8.04 -2.95 -7.50
CA GLU A 131 -6.97 -3.25 -8.44
C GLU A 131 -5.81 -2.27 -8.28
N PHE A 132 -4.59 -2.79 -8.26
CA PHE A 132 -3.39 -1.98 -8.20
C PHE A 132 -3.10 -1.37 -9.57
N HIS A 133 -2.97 -0.05 -9.64
CA HIS A 133 -2.35 0.61 -10.79
C HIS A 133 -0.85 0.76 -10.52
N ASN A 134 -0.03 -0.12 -11.08
CA ASN A 134 1.43 -0.09 -10.96
C ASN A 134 2.11 0.96 -11.88
N GLY A 135 1.38 1.98 -12.31
CA GLY A 135 1.90 3.04 -13.19
C GLY A 135 2.27 2.61 -14.62
N THR A 136 1.93 1.37 -15.03
CA THR A 136 2.23 0.86 -16.39
C THR A 136 1.26 1.35 -17.47
N ASP A 137 0.14 1.96 -17.10
CA ASP A 137 -0.86 2.48 -18.05
C ASP A 137 -0.60 3.93 -18.49
N LEU A 138 0.62 4.44 -18.26
CA LEU A 138 1.05 5.75 -18.79
C LEU A 138 1.57 5.67 -20.24
N LEU A 139 1.30 4.59 -20.97
CA LEU A 139 1.79 4.36 -22.33
C LEU A 139 0.71 3.95 -23.36
N GLU A 140 -0.57 4.22 -23.09
CA GLU A 140 -1.62 4.16 -24.14
C GLU A 140 -2.15 5.54 -24.50
#